data_AF-A0A7G9LL39-F1
#
_entry.id   AF-A0A7G9LL39-F1
#
_cell.length_a   1.000
_cell.length_b   1.000
_cell.length_c   1.000
_cell.angle_alpha   90.00
_cell.angle_beta   90.00
_cell.angle_gamma   90.00
#
_symmetry.space_group_name_H-M   'P 1'
#
loop_
_entity.id
_entity.type
_entity.pdbx_description
1 polymer ?
#
loop_
_entity_poly.entity_id
_entity_poly.type
_entity_poly.pdbx_seq_one_letter_code
_entity_poly.pdbx_strand_id
1 'polypeptide(L)'
;MFKQVKSALFWYYLYKFRKRAIFIFFLLLVALFSGFIYGDVVEYLKLTQNIEYLKYVLALKWFIIIFNFLLSIYLILTLFKNSTNYEKSNIKKEKFETKNSFTQRETELLHKKKLINKAENIIKNKN
;
A
#
# COMPACT_ATOMS: atom_id res chain seq x y z
N MET A 1 -19.01 12.08 25.93
CA MET A 1 -18.12 12.61 24.85
C MET A 1 -16.95 11.68 24.50
N PHE A 2 -16.16 11.15 25.44
CA PHE A 2 -14.97 10.31 25.12
C PHE A 2 -15.24 9.04 24.29
N LYS A 3 -16.42 8.42 24.38
CA LYS A 3 -16.77 7.23 23.58
C LYS A 3 -16.84 7.53 22.07
N GLN A 4 -17.31 8.71 21.68
CA GLN A 4 -17.44 9.10 20.28
C GLN A 4 -16.09 9.46 19.66
N VAL A 5 -15.22 10.16 20.40
CA VAL A 5 -13.87 10.53 19.94
C VAL A 5 -13.02 9.28 19.69
N LYS A 6 -13.10 8.27 20.57
CA LYS A 6 -12.41 6.99 20.40
C LYS A 6 -12.91 6.20 19.18
N SER A 7 -14.22 6.25 18.91
CA SER A 7 -14.80 5.59 17.74
C SER A 7 -14.33 6.23 16.43
N ALA A 8 -14.30 7.57 16.35
CA ALA A 8 -13.79 8.27 15.18
C ALA A 8 -12.31 7.96 14.89
N LEU A 9 -11.48 7.90 15.93
CA LEU A 9 -10.08 7.48 15.81
C LEU A 9 -9.94 6.05 15.32
N PHE A 10 -10.78 5.14 15.81
CA PHE A 10 -10.81 3.75 15.34
C PHE A 10 -11.12 3.67 13.83
N TRP A 11 -12.19 4.33 13.37
CA TRP A 11 -12.55 4.40 11.96
C TRP A 11 -11.46 5.02 11.10
N TYR A 12 -10.81 6.08 11.58
CA TYR A 12 -9.71 6.73 10.89
C TYR A 12 -8.52 5.77 10.67
N TYR A 13 -8.11 5.02 11.70
CA TYR A 13 -7.03 4.05 11.56
C TYR A 13 -7.42 2.84 10.70
N LEU A 14 -8.66 2.37 10.81
CA LEU A 14 -9.20 1.29 9.97
C LEU A 14 -9.17 1.68 8.49
N TYR A 15 -9.56 2.92 8.18
CA TYR A 15 -9.51 3.45 6.81
C TYR A 15 -8.08 3.68 6.33
N LYS A 16 -7.22 4.30 7.15
CA LYS A 16 -5.81 4.57 6.84
C LYS A 16 -5.02 3.29 6.55
N PHE A 17 -5.34 2.19 7.24
CA PHE A 17 -4.68 0.89 7.07
C PHE A 17 -5.57 -0.17 6.37
N ARG A 18 -6.59 0.25 5.63
CA ARG A 18 -7.64 -0.63 5.05
C ARG A 18 -7.10 -1.86 4.33
N LYS A 19 -6.06 -1.70 3.48
CA LYS A 19 -5.49 -2.81 2.71
C LYS A 19 -4.96 -3.92 3.63
N ARG A 20 -4.34 -3.54 4.75
CA ARG A 20 -3.75 -4.48 5.71
C ARG A 20 -4.79 -5.05 6.66
N ALA A 21 -5.78 -4.25 7.06
CA ALA A 21 -6.93 -4.73 7.81
C ALA A 21 -7.70 -5.82 7.04
N ILE A 22 -7.86 -5.65 5.71
CA ILE A 22 -8.42 -6.68 4.83
C ILE A 22 -7.56 -7.95 4.84
N PHE A 23 -6.23 -7.84 4.78
CA PHE A 23 -5.35 -9.01 4.89
C PHE A 23 -5.49 -9.73 6.23
N ILE A 24 -5.58 -9.00 7.34
CA ILE A 24 -5.78 -9.58 8.68
C ILE A 24 -7.15 -10.26 8.77
N PHE A 25 -8.19 -9.64 8.23
CA PHE A 25 -9.52 -10.24 8.14
C PHE A 25 -9.50 -11.53 7.30
N PHE A 26 -8.79 -11.52 6.16
CA PHE A 26 -8.62 -12.70 5.33
C PHE A 26 -7.85 -13.81 6.04
N LEU A 27 -6.79 -13.48 6.79
CA LEU A 27 -6.06 -14.43 7.64
C LEU A 27 -6.98 -15.06 8.70
N LEU A 28 -7.81 -14.28 9.38
CA LEU A 28 -8.80 -14.80 10.31
C LEU A 28 -9.78 -15.76 9.64
N LEU A 29 -10.24 -15.42 8.43
CA LEU A 29 -11.14 -16.25 7.65
C LEU A 29 -10.48 -17.61 7.32
N VAL A 30 -9.23 -17.61 6.85
CA VAL A 30 -8.46 -18.85 6.61
C VAL A 30 -8.31 -19.68 7.89
N ALA A 31 -8.07 -19.05 9.04
CA ALA A 31 -7.95 -19.75 10.32
C ALA A 31 -9.27 -20.43 10.72
N LEU A 32 -10.41 -19.79 10.49
CA LEU A 32 -11.74 -20.38 10.71
C LEU A 32 -11.97 -21.58 9.78
N PHE A 33 -11.72 -21.42 8.47
CA PHE A 33 -11.87 -22.51 7.50
C PHE A 33 -10.96 -23.70 7.78
N SER A 34 -9.75 -23.49 8.28
CA SER A 34 -8.85 -24.56 8.70
C SER A 34 -9.48 -25.50 9.74
N GLY A 35 -10.25 -24.94 10.68
CA GLY A 35 -10.99 -25.72 11.68
C GLY A 35 -12.07 -26.58 11.07
N PHE A 36 -12.87 -26.03 10.15
CA PHE A 36 -13.92 -26.76 9.44
C PHE A 36 -13.33 -27.90 8.59
N ILE A 37 -12.33 -27.59 7.77
CA ILE A 37 -11.68 -28.56 6.89
C ILE A 37 -11.05 -29.70 7.71
N TYR A 38 -10.43 -29.38 8.84
CA TYR A 38 -9.85 -30.41 9.71
C TYR A 38 -10.90 -31.41 10.21
N GLY A 39 -12.10 -30.94 10.59
CA GLY A 39 -13.21 -31.80 11.01
C GLY A 39 -13.59 -32.80 9.93
N ASP A 40 -13.91 -32.28 8.74
CA ASP A 40 -14.32 -33.10 7.59
C ASP A 40 -13.24 -34.10 7.18
N VAL A 41 -11.98 -33.66 7.12
CA VAL A 41 -10.84 -34.51 6.76
C VAL A 41 -10.65 -35.62 7.79
N VAL A 42 -10.71 -35.31 9.09
CA VAL A 42 -10.56 -36.33 10.15
C VAL A 42 -11.70 -37.35 10.11
N GLU A 43 -12.93 -36.91 9.87
CA GLU A 43 -14.09 -37.78 9.73
C GLU A 43 -13.96 -38.71 8.52
N TYR A 44 -13.57 -38.16 7.37
CA TYR A 44 -13.31 -38.93 6.15
C TYR A 44 -12.20 -39.98 6.33
N LEU A 45 -11.08 -39.60 6.96
CA LEU A 45 -9.98 -40.53 7.23
C LEU A 45 -10.39 -41.67 8.18
N LYS A 46 -11.23 -41.37 9.18
CA LYS A 46 -11.76 -42.39 10.10
C LYS A 46 -12.67 -43.38 9.38
N LEU A 47 -13.55 -42.91 8.50
CA LEU A 47 -14.43 -43.76 7.68
C LEU A 47 -13.64 -44.69 6.75
N THR A 48 -12.52 -44.20 6.21
CA THR A 48 -11.67 -44.96 5.28
C THR A 48 -10.64 -45.85 6.01
N GLN A 49 -10.65 -45.91 7.35
CA GLN A 49 -9.68 -46.64 8.19
C GLN A 49 -8.18 -46.33 7.93
N ASN A 50 -7.88 -45.20 7.30
CA ASN A 50 -6.53 -44.78 6.91
C ASN A 50 -5.87 -43.91 7.99
N ILE A 51 -5.71 -44.50 9.19
CA ILE A 51 -5.32 -43.79 10.42
C ILE A 51 -3.87 -43.24 10.34
N GLU A 52 -3.02 -43.82 9.51
CA GLU A 52 -1.64 -43.38 9.30
C GLU A 52 -1.56 -41.91 8.85
N TYR A 53 -2.51 -41.47 8.04
CA TYR A 53 -2.55 -40.11 7.53
C TYR A 53 -3.00 -39.07 8.56
N LEU A 54 -3.62 -39.51 9.66
CA LEU A 54 -4.12 -38.62 10.70
C LEU A 54 -3.00 -37.81 11.37
N LYS A 55 -1.81 -38.41 11.52
CA LYS A 55 -0.62 -37.75 12.06
C LYS A 55 -0.19 -36.57 11.19
N TYR A 56 -0.17 -36.77 9.87
CA TYR A 56 0.20 -35.72 8.92
C TYR A 56 -0.86 -34.61 8.87
N VAL A 57 -2.15 -34.96 8.89
CA VAL A 57 -3.25 -33.99 8.95
C VAL A 57 -3.17 -33.13 10.21
N LEU A 58 -2.84 -33.72 11.35
CA LEU A 58 -2.65 -32.98 12.60
C LEU A 58 -1.45 -32.03 12.53
N ALA A 59 -0.32 -32.49 11.99
CA ALA A 59 0.85 -31.63 11.79
C ALA A 59 0.54 -30.47 10.83
N LEU A 60 -0.19 -30.74 9.74
CA LEU A 60 -0.61 -29.74 8.77
C LEU A 60 -1.51 -28.66 9.40
N LYS A 61 -2.46 -29.06 10.26
CA LYS A 61 -3.31 -28.11 11.00
C LYS A 61 -2.47 -27.11 11.78
N TRP A 62 -1.50 -27.60 12.55
CA TRP A 62 -0.60 -26.75 13.34
C TRP A 62 0.29 -25.87 12.46
N PHE A 63 0.79 -26.41 11.35
CA PHE A 63 1.54 -25.64 10.37
C PHE A 63 0.73 -24.45 9.84
N ILE A 64 -0.55 -24.66 9.50
CA ILE A 64 -1.45 -23.59 9.03
C ILE A 64 -1.65 -22.53 10.13
N ILE A 65 -1.87 -22.94 11.39
CA ILE A 65 -2.06 -22.02 12.51
C ILE A 65 -0.81 -21.17 12.74
N ILE A 66 0.37 -21.80 12.79
CA ILE A 66 1.64 -21.13 12.99
C ILE A 66 1.90 -20.15 11.83
N PHE A 67 1.72 -20.60 10.58
CA PHE A 67 1.90 -19.77 9.40
C PHE A 67 0.99 -18.53 9.42
N ASN A 68 -0.27 -18.69 9.83
CA ASN A 68 -1.23 -17.58 9.99
C ASN A 68 -0.77 -16.57 11.04
N PHE A 69 -0.28 -17.06 12.18
CA PHE A 69 0.24 -16.23 13.27
C PHE A 69 1.49 -15.45 12.85
N LEU A 70 2.44 -16.10 12.17
CA LEU A 70 3.64 -15.46 11.63
C LEU A 70 3.28 -14.35 10.63
N LEU A 71 2.36 -14.62 9.71
CA LEU A 71 1.89 -13.62 8.74
C LEU A 71 1.22 -12.43 9.42
N SER A 72 0.44 -12.67 10.47
CA SER A 72 -0.19 -11.61 11.26
C SER A 72 0.87 -10.70 11.91
N ILE A 73 1.88 -11.29 12.58
CA ILE A 73 2.99 -10.53 13.18
C ILE A 73 3.77 -9.76 12.10
N TYR A 74 4.05 -10.39 10.96
CA TYR A 74 4.74 -9.74 9.84
C TYR A 74 4.00 -8.50 9.34
N LEU A 75 2.67 -8.58 9.18
CA LEU A 75 1.85 -7.43 8.77
C LEU A 75 1.90 -6.29 9.79
N ILE A 76 1.96 -6.62 11.08
CA ILE A 76 2.08 -5.64 12.16
C ILE A 76 3.47 -4.99 12.15
N LEU A 77 4.56 -5.77 12.07
CA LEU A 77 5.93 -5.25 12.03
C LEU A 77 6.16 -4.33 10.82
N THR A 78 5.61 -4.69 9.67
CA THR A 78 5.71 -3.87 8.46
C THR A 78 4.90 -2.57 8.53
N LEU A 79 4.01 -2.36 9.52
CA LEU A 79 3.35 -1.06 9.74
C LEU A 79 4.36 -0.01 10.21
N PHE A 80 5.24 -0.40 11.12
CA PHE A 80 6.25 0.49 11.69
C PHE A 80 7.37 0.82 10.71
N LYS A 81 7.67 -0.08 9.77
CA LYS A 81 8.77 0.10 8.80
C LYS A 81 8.50 1.16 7.72
N ASN A 82 7.23 1.53 7.49
CA ASN A 82 6.87 2.32 6.31
C ASN A 82 6.86 3.85 6.53
N SER A 83 6.91 4.33 7.78
CA SER A 83 6.97 5.77 8.06
C SER A 83 8.22 6.46 7.49
N THR A 84 9.34 5.74 7.34
CA THR A 84 10.63 6.29 6.91
C THR A 84 10.81 6.37 5.39
N ASN A 85 10.03 5.61 4.61
CA ASN A 85 10.20 5.52 3.15
C ASN A 85 9.16 6.31 2.34
N TYR A 86 8.04 6.72 2.95
CA TYR A 86 7.06 7.58 2.27
C TYR A 86 7.56 9.02 2.07
N GLU A 87 8.48 9.52 2.90
CA GLU A 87 9.13 10.82 2.64
C GLU A 87 10.06 10.76 1.42
N LYS A 88 10.91 9.73 1.29
CA LYS A 88 11.87 9.64 0.17
C LYS A 88 11.22 9.40 -1.19
N SER A 89 10.05 8.78 -1.24
CA SER A 89 9.34 8.50 -2.50
C SER A 89 8.45 9.65 -2.99
N ASN A 90 7.96 10.50 -2.09
CA ASN A 90 7.26 11.73 -2.48
C ASN A 90 8.24 12.84 -2.93
N ILE A 91 9.41 12.96 -2.28
CA ILE A 91 10.45 13.95 -2.69
C ILE A 91 10.98 13.67 -4.11
N LYS A 92 11.02 12.39 -4.54
CA LYS A 92 11.42 12.03 -5.91
C LYS A 92 10.31 12.20 -6.95
N LYS A 93 9.03 12.22 -6.56
CA LYS A 93 7.89 12.42 -7.47
C LYS A 93 7.52 13.90 -7.66
N GLU A 94 7.84 14.77 -6.72
CA GLU A 94 7.60 16.22 -6.87
C GLU A 94 8.64 16.97 -7.73
N LYS A 95 9.77 16.35 -8.08
CA LYS A 95 10.81 17.02 -8.91
C LYS A 95 10.67 16.80 -10.42
N PHE A 96 9.64 16.12 -10.88
CA PHE A 96 9.41 15.90 -12.32
C PHE A 96 7.93 16.11 -12.66
N GLU A 97 7.51 17.38 -12.64
CA GLU A 97 6.47 17.94 -13.53
C GLU A 97 6.21 19.40 -13.13
N THR A 98 7.23 20.26 -13.21
CA THR A 98 6.97 21.65 -13.58
C THR A 98 6.67 21.61 -15.08
N LYS A 99 5.43 21.22 -15.44
CA LYS A 99 4.87 21.54 -16.76
C LYS A 99 4.76 23.05 -16.80
N ASN A 100 5.86 23.68 -17.22
CA ASN A 100 5.88 25.06 -17.64
C ASN A 100 4.86 25.20 -18.76
N SER A 101 3.68 25.74 -18.44
CA SER A 101 2.58 26.00 -19.38
C SER A 101 2.88 27.23 -20.24
N PHE A 102 4.12 27.34 -20.72
CA PHE A 102 4.55 28.42 -21.58
C PHE A 102 4.48 27.95 -23.03
N THR A 103 3.82 28.73 -23.87
CA THR A 103 3.89 28.57 -25.32
C THR A 103 5.33 28.79 -25.80
N GLN A 104 5.70 28.23 -26.96
CA GLN A 104 7.05 28.36 -27.52
C GLN A 104 7.53 29.83 -27.55
N ARG A 105 6.62 30.75 -27.89
CA ARG A 105 6.86 32.19 -27.88
C ARG A 105 7.22 32.76 -26.51
N GLU A 106 6.58 32.28 -25.45
CA GLU A 106 6.83 32.74 -24.07
C GLU A 106 8.17 32.23 -23.56
N THR A 107 8.55 30.99 -23.93
CA THR A 107 9.88 30.46 -23.59
C THR A 107 11.01 31.24 -24.27
N GLU A 108 10.83 31.61 -25.54
CA GLU A 108 11.81 32.44 -26.25
C GLU A 108 11.96 33.84 -25.65
N LEU A 109 10.87 34.42 -25.13
CA LEU A 109 10.91 35.74 -24.48
C LEU A 109 11.60 35.69 -23.12
N LEU A 110 11.37 34.65 -22.32
CA LEU A 110 12.02 34.46 -21.02
C LEU A 110 13.55 34.34 -21.13
N HIS A 111 14.04 33.68 -22.19
CA HIS A 111 15.46 33.45 -22.39
C HIS A 111 16.16 34.56 -23.21
N LYS A 112 15.46 35.62 -23.61
CA LYS A 112 16.02 36.70 -24.43
C LYS A 112 16.82 37.68 -23.56
N LYS A 113 18.13 37.83 -23.84
CA LYS A 113 19.04 38.76 -23.13
C LYS A 113 18.59 40.22 -23.11
N LYS A 114 17.85 40.68 -24.13
CA LYS A 114 17.27 42.03 -24.19
C LYS A 114 15.96 42.02 -24.96
N LEU A 115 14.88 42.48 -24.34
CA LEU A 115 13.60 42.69 -24.98
C LEU A 115 13.71 43.98 -25.81
N ILE A 116 13.69 43.85 -27.14
CA ILE A 116 13.80 44.98 -28.06
C ILE A 116 12.46 45.06 -28.78
N ASN A 117 11.80 46.20 -28.67
CA ASN A 117 10.52 46.44 -29.33
C ASN A 117 10.73 46.91 -30.78
N LYS A 118 9.69 46.82 -31.63
CA LYS A 118 9.78 47.19 -33.04
C LYS A 118 10.34 48.60 -33.27
N ALA A 119 9.95 49.57 -32.43
CA ALA A 119 10.45 50.94 -32.51
C ALA A 119 11.97 51.03 -32.28
N GLU A 120 12.48 50.33 -31.26
CA GLU A 120 13.92 50.28 -30.98
C GLU A 120 14.70 49.57 -32.09
N ASN A 121 14.12 48.53 -32.70
CA ASN A 121 14.73 47.84 -33.83
C ASN A 121 14.87 48.77 -35.05
N ILE A 122 13.86 49.61 -35.31
CA ILE A 122 13.89 50.58 -36.41
C ILE A 122 14.95 51.65 -36.18
N ILE A 123 15.10 52.16 -34.94
CA ILE A 123 16.12 53.14 -34.59
C ILE A 123 17.52 52.53 -34.76
N LYS A 124 17.73 51.28 -34.31
CA LYS A 124 19.01 50.60 -34.42
C LYS A 124 19.42 50.33 -35.88
N ASN A 125 18.46 50.05 -36.76
CA ASN A 125 18.73 49.72 -38.16
C ASN A 125 18.87 50.96 -39.08
N LYS A 126 18.64 52.16 -38.54
CA LYS A 126 18.72 53.44 -39.25
C LYS A 126 20.02 54.20 -38.97
N ASN A 127 20.82 53.72 -38.01
CA ASN A 127 22.21 54.14 -37.73
C ASN A 127 23.18 53.08 -38.28
#